data_AF-X1HGM6-F1
#
_entry.id   AF-X1HGM6-F1
#
_cell.length_a   1.000
_cell.length_b   1.000
_cell.length_c   1.000
_cell.angle_alpha   90.00
_cell.angle_beta   90.00
_cell.angle_gamma   90.00
#
_symmetry.space_group_name_H-M   'P 1'
#
loop_
_entity.id
_entity.type
_entity.pdbx_description
1 polymer ?
#
loop_
_entity_poly.entity_id
_entity_poly.type
_entity_poly.pdbx_seq_one_letter_code
_entity_poly.pdbx_strand_id
1 'polypeptide(L)'
;SEWAAGFDPHLVGLNNMDPEILNDDRVGRSLDALFDADRASLLTNLVLKIVDEFKVELSQLHNDSTTVTVYGQYKKGNSKRNGKTSISLLRGHNKDYRQDLKQLLFTLTVSRDGAVPIHYKSYDGNITDDRTHIQTWEALRRITLASDFIYVADAKLATREQMTYITKEGGRFISVLPETRKECGQFKSWIRSSNVEWQKLEVKPGGRNYDDDHLYWGYDWSRTVRRRIPHYLDLR
;
A
#
# COMPACT_ATOMS: atom_id res chain seq x y z
N SER A 1 -14.64 30.22 0.44
CA SER A 1 -13.74 29.96 -0.70
C SER A 1 -14.54 29.74 -1.97
N GLU A 2 -14.01 30.13 -3.13
CA GLU A 2 -14.65 29.91 -4.43
C GLU A 2 -14.96 28.41 -4.69
N TRP A 3 -14.10 27.50 -4.20
CA TRP A 3 -14.31 26.06 -4.35
C TRP A 3 -15.53 25.53 -3.56
N ALA A 4 -15.82 26.06 -2.37
CA ALA A 4 -16.89 25.56 -1.51
C ALA A 4 -18.26 26.18 -1.85
N ALA A 5 -18.27 27.33 -2.52
CA ALA A 5 -19.49 28.01 -2.92
C ALA A 5 -20.37 27.18 -3.89
N GLY A 6 -19.76 26.21 -4.60
CA GLY A 6 -20.46 25.30 -5.50
C GLY A 6 -21.05 24.04 -4.84
N PHE A 7 -20.84 23.84 -3.54
CA PHE A 7 -21.33 22.65 -2.81
C PHE A 7 -22.40 23.05 -1.80
N ASP A 8 -23.35 22.15 -1.56
CA ASP A 8 -24.30 22.29 -0.45
C ASP A 8 -23.52 22.35 0.89
N PRO A 9 -23.68 23.41 1.70
CA PRO A 9 -22.99 23.56 2.98
C PRO A 9 -23.16 22.38 3.93
N HIS A 10 -24.26 21.64 3.86
CA HIS A 10 -24.49 20.46 4.68
C HIS A 10 -23.56 19.31 4.30
N LEU A 11 -23.24 19.15 3.02
CA LEU A 11 -22.35 18.09 2.52
C LEU A 11 -20.89 18.28 2.95
N VAL A 12 -20.48 19.52 3.23
CA VAL A 12 -19.14 19.86 3.71
C VAL A 12 -19.09 20.12 5.22
N GLY A 13 -20.16 19.80 5.95
CA GLY A 13 -20.23 19.94 7.40
C GLY A 13 -20.32 21.38 7.90
N LEU A 14 -20.62 22.34 7.02
CA LEU A 14 -20.82 23.74 7.40
C LEU A 14 -22.20 23.98 8.03
N ASN A 15 -23.22 23.19 7.67
CA ASN A 15 -24.60 23.43 8.09
C ASN A 15 -25.03 24.88 7.78
N ASN A 16 -25.38 25.66 8.81
CA ASN A 16 -25.80 27.06 8.69
C ASN A 16 -24.61 28.04 8.78
N MET A 17 -23.36 27.57 8.78
CA MET A 17 -22.19 28.44 8.82
C MET A 17 -21.91 29.05 7.44
N ASP A 18 -21.43 30.29 7.46
CA ASP A 18 -21.02 31.02 6.27
C ASP A 18 -19.85 30.31 5.55
N PRO A 19 -19.96 29.97 4.24
CA PRO A 19 -18.87 29.40 3.45
C PRO A 19 -17.58 30.22 3.41
N GLU A 20 -17.61 31.52 3.74
CA GLU A 20 -16.41 32.36 3.88
C GLU A 20 -15.44 31.86 4.98
N ILE A 21 -15.92 31.04 5.92
CA ILE A 21 -15.03 30.42 6.91
C ILE A 21 -14.10 29.37 6.30
N LEU A 22 -14.38 28.88 5.10
CA LEU A 22 -13.44 28.06 4.34
C LEU A 22 -12.53 29.02 3.56
N ASN A 23 -11.51 29.54 4.23
CA ASN A 23 -10.49 30.39 3.64
C ASN A 23 -9.09 29.84 3.91
N ASP A 24 -8.11 30.28 3.13
CA ASP A 24 -6.75 29.73 3.14
C ASP A 24 -6.08 29.89 4.51
N ASP A 25 -6.35 30.99 5.22
CA ASP A 25 -5.84 31.21 6.58
C ASP A 25 -6.40 30.19 7.57
N ARG A 26 -7.69 29.85 7.45
CA ARG A 26 -8.32 28.80 8.28
C ARG A 26 -7.81 27.42 7.91
N VAL A 27 -7.56 27.14 6.63
CA VAL A 27 -6.92 25.90 6.19
C VAL A 27 -5.51 25.79 6.79
N GLY A 28 -4.71 26.84 6.70
CA GLY A 28 -3.35 26.89 7.26
C GLY A 28 -3.35 26.63 8.78
N ARG A 29 -4.19 27.33 9.54
CA ARG A 29 -4.34 27.10 10.99
C ARG A 29 -4.83 25.69 11.31
N SER A 30 -5.71 25.13 10.48
CA SER A 30 -6.22 23.76 10.66
C SER A 30 -5.14 22.71 10.39
N LEU A 31 -4.30 22.91 9.37
CA LEU A 31 -3.15 22.05 9.09
C LEU A 31 -2.10 22.11 10.22
N ASP A 32 -1.87 23.30 10.78
CA ASP A 32 -1.03 23.48 11.96
C ASP A 32 -1.59 22.74 13.18
N ALA A 33 -2.89 22.86 13.44
CA ALA A 33 -3.55 22.12 14.52
C ALA A 33 -3.49 20.60 14.28
N LEU A 34 -3.73 20.16 13.04
CA LEU A 34 -3.61 18.75 12.66
C LEU A 34 -2.17 18.25 12.82
N PHE A 35 -1.16 19.10 12.57
CA PHE A 35 0.24 18.75 12.79
C PHE A 35 0.55 18.49 14.26
N ASP A 36 -0.01 19.32 15.15
CA ASP A 36 0.12 19.18 16.60
C ASP A 36 -0.75 18.07 17.19
N ALA A 37 -1.79 17.63 16.51
CA ALA A 37 -2.64 16.53 16.95
C ALA A 37 -1.92 15.17 16.87
N ASP A 38 -2.36 14.20 17.67
CA ASP A 38 -1.99 12.80 17.47
C ASP A 38 -2.71 12.25 16.23
N ARG A 39 -2.13 12.50 15.06
CA ARG A 39 -2.66 12.07 13.76
C ARG A 39 -2.83 10.56 13.68
N ALA A 40 -1.93 9.78 14.28
CA ALA A 40 -2.01 8.32 14.22
C ALA A 40 -3.29 7.84 14.90
N SER A 41 -3.53 8.26 16.15
CA SER A 41 -4.75 7.93 16.88
C SER A 41 -6.02 8.48 16.21
N LEU A 42 -5.97 9.71 15.68
CA LEU A 42 -7.09 10.30 14.94
C LEU A 42 -7.51 9.42 13.75
N LEU A 43 -6.54 9.01 12.93
CA LEU A 43 -6.78 8.21 11.73
C LEU A 43 -7.22 6.79 12.08
N THR A 44 -6.59 6.15 13.06
CA THR A 44 -7.01 4.83 13.53
C THR A 44 -8.46 4.87 14.01
N ASN A 45 -8.85 5.87 14.81
CA ASN A 45 -10.23 6.00 15.26
C ASN A 45 -11.21 6.23 14.11
N LEU A 46 -10.83 7.01 13.10
CA LEU A 46 -11.65 7.22 11.90
C LEU A 46 -11.83 5.91 11.13
N VAL A 47 -10.75 5.18 10.86
CA VAL A 47 -10.80 3.92 10.12
C VAL A 47 -11.62 2.87 10.87
N LEU A 48 -11.43 2.72 12.19
CA LEU A 48 -12.22 1.77 12.98
C LEU A 48 -13.72 2.09 12.93
N LYS A 49 -14.09 3.37 12.97
CA LYS A 49 -15.49 3.79 12.79
C LYS A 49 -16.02 3.48 11.40
N ILE A 50 -15.24 3.73 10.35
CA ILE A 50 -15.63 3.41 8.97
C ILE A 50 -15.83 1.90 8.81
N VAL A 51 -14.90 1.09 9.32
CA VAL A 51 -15.00 -0.37 9.27
C VAL A 51 -16.24 -0.85 10.02
N ASP A 52 -16.51 -0.32 11.21
CA ASP A 52 -17.68 -0.74 11.99
C ASP A 52 -19.01 -0.26 11.38
N GLU A 53 -19.09 0.99 10.90
CA GLU A 53 -20.31 1.55 10.32
C GLU A 53 -20.67 0.85 9.00
N PHE A 54 -19.69 0.70 8.11
CA PHE A 54 -19.90 0.16 6.76
C PHE A 54 -19.65 -1.35 6.65
N LYS A 55 -19.26 -2.00 7.75
CA LYS A 55 -18.91 -3.44 7.82
C LYS A 55 -17.88 -3.85 6.76
N VAL A 56 -16.85 -3.02 6.59
CA VAL A 56 -15.79 -3.21 5.59
C VAL A 56 -15.02 -4.50 5.87
N GLU A 57 -14.89 -5.33 4.84
CA GLU A 57 -14.17 -6.61 4.91
C GLU A 57 -12.64 -6.40 4.91
N LEU A 58 -11.93 -6.98 5.88
CA LEU A 58 -10.48 -6.78 6.10
C LEU A 58 -9.63 -8.05 5.88
N SER A 59 -10.18 -9.13 5.36
CA SER A 59 -9.48 -10.39 5.07
C SER A 59 -8.50 -10.28 3.90
N GLN A 60 -8.59 -9.22 3.09
CA GLN A 60 -7.63 -8.93 2.04
C GLN A 60 -7.33 -7.44 1.95
N LEU A 61 -6.04 -7.12 2.08
CA LEU A 61 -5.52 -5.76 2.16
C LEU A 61 -4.42 -5.55 1.13
N HIS A 62 -4.56 -4.51 0.31
CA HIS A 62 -3.64 -4.17 -0.77
C HIS A 62 -2.77 -3.00 -0.35
N ASN A 63 -1.47 -3.22 -0.25
CA ASN A 63 -0.50 -2.18 0.04
C ASN A 63 0.27 -1.80 -1.22
N ASP A 64 0.37 -0.50 -1.45
CA ASP A 64 1.27 0.06 -2.44
C ASP A 64 2.00 1.28 -1.88
N SER A 65 3.21 1.50 -2.40
CA SER A 65 3.98 2.71 -2.13
C SER A 65 3.98 3.58 -3.37
N THR A 66 3.99 4.90 -3.20
CA THR A 66 4.20 5.83 -4.29
C THR A 66 5.06 7.00 -3.83
N THR A 67 5.56 7.75 -4.79
CA THR A 67 6.37 8.92 -4.54
C THR A 67 5.53 10.15 -4.82
N VAL A 68 5.43 11.06 -3.85
CA VAL A 68 4.85 12.39 -4.10
C VAL A 68 5.97 13.36 -4.35
N THR A 69 6.05 13.83 -5.59
CA THR A 69 7.10 14.72 -6.08
C THR A 69 6.70 16.18 -5.87
N VAL A 70 7.64 17.01 -5.42
CA VAL A 70 7.39 18.43 -5.15
C VAL A 70 8.42 19.34 -5.81
N TYR A 71 7.97 20.54 -6.17
CA TYR A 71 8.79 21.62 -6.71
C TYR A 71 8.53 22.91 -5.92
N GLY A 72 9.56 23.76 -5.78
CA GLY A 72 9.48 25.03 -5.08
C GLY A 72 10.47 25.16 -3.92
N GLN A 73 10.35 26.25 -3.17
CA GLN A 73 11.23 26.56 -2.05
C GLN A 73 10.75 25.85 -0.77
N TYR A 74 11.35 24.70 -0.49
CA TYR A 74 11.13 23.97 0.77
C TYR A 74 12.36 24.04 1.66
N LYS A 75 12.14 24.11 2.98
CA LYS A 75 13.19 23.98 4.00
C LYS A 75 14.01 22.70 3.74
N LYS A 76 15.31 22.76 4.05
CA LYS A 76 16.19 21.59 3.98
C LYS A 76 16.09 20.83 5.29
N GLY A 77 15.87 19.52 5.21
CA GLY A 77 15.81 18.66 6.39
C GLY A 77 14.47 18.71 7.12
N ASN A 78 14.37 17.89 8.16
CA ASN A 78 13.24 17.89 9.07
C ASN A 78 13.23 19.20 9.88
N SER A 79 12.03 19.67 10.20
CA SER A 79 11.80 20.78 11.12
C SER A 79 11.12 20.26 12.39
N LYS A 80 11.26 20.99 13.49
CA LYS A 80 10.57 20.66 14.75
C LYS A 80 9.51 21.71 15.06
N ARG A 81 8.34 21.26 15.50
CA ARG A 81 7.26 22.11 16.02
C ARG A 81 6.60 21.37 17.18
N ASN A 82 6.51 22.02 18.34
CA ASN A 82 5.92 21.45 19.57
C ASN A 82 6.45 20.04 19.90
N GLY A 83 7.77 19.84 19.78
CA GLY A 83 8.41 18.54 20.02
C GLY A 83 8.23 17.50 18.91
N LYS A 84 7.40 17.77 17.89
CA LYS A 84 7.18 16.87 16.75
C LYS A 84 8.08 17.22 15.58
N THR A 85 8.66 16.18 14.98
CA THR A 85 9.52 16.28 13.81
C THR A 85 8.67 16.17 12.54
N SER A 86 8.88 17.08 11.59
CA SER A 86 8.25 17.02 10.27
C SER A 86 8.92 15.97 9.39
N ILE A 87 8.24 15.56 8.33
CA ILE A 87 8.87 14.81 7.23
C ILE A 87 9.85 15.73 6.50
N SER A 88 10.95 15.15 6.03
CA SER A 88 11.95 15.81 5.22
C SER A 88 11.73 15.52 3.74
N LEU A 89 11.54 16.59 2.97
CA LEU A 89 11.44 16.53 1.52
C LEU A 89 12.86 16.42 0.94
N LEU A 90 13.25 15.19 0.64
CA LEU A 90 14.60 14.84 0.18
C LEU A 90 14.54 14.26 -1.23
N ARG A 91 15.69 14.22 -1.91
CA ARG A 91 15.83 13.48 -3.17
C ARG A 91 16.06 12.01 -2.86
N GLY A 92 15.58 11.14 -3.72
CA GLY A 92 15.77 9.70 -3.62
C GLY A 92 15.42 9.02 -4.94
N HIS A 93 15.21 7.70 -4.88
CA HIS A 93 14.71 6.96 -6.03
C HIS A 93 13.27 7.39 -6.33
N ASN A 94 13.06 8.05 -7.46
CA ASN A 94 11.76 8.59 -7.86
C ASN A 94 11.10 7.65 -8.88
N LYS A 95 9.85 7.23 -8.64
CA LYS A 95 9.12 6.30 -9.53
C LYS A 95 8.76 6.93 -10.89
N ASP A 96 8.70 8.25 -10.97
CA ASP A 96 8.44 9.01 -12.21
C ASP A 96 9.73 9.46 -12.92
N TYR A 97 10.88 8.90 -12.52
CA TYR A 97 12.20 9.24 -13.06
C TYR A 97 12.61 10.72 -12.91
N ARG A 98 12.03 11.44 -11.94
CA ARG A 98 12.33 12.86 -11.60
C ARG A 98 13.29 13.02 -10.43
N GLN A 99 14.49 12.45 -10.56
CA GLN A 99 15.52 12.49 -9.51
C GLN A 99 16.03 13.90 -9.17
N ASP A 100 15.78 14.88 -10.04
CA ASP A 100 16.08 16.30 -9.83
C ASP A 100 15.21 16.92 -8.72
N LEU A 101 14.00 16.38 -8.53
CA LEU A 101 12.99 16.90 -7.62
C LEU A 101 13.09 16.28 -6.22
N LYS A 102 12.65 17.06 -5.23
CA LYS A 102 12.43 16.55 -3.88
C LYS A 102 11.16 15.72 -3.88
N GLN A 103 11.08 14.79 -2.94
CA GLN A 103 9.94 13.89 -2.81
C GLN A 103 9.66 13.52 -1.35
N LEU A 104 8.52 12.88 -1.14
CA LEU A 104 8.26 12.02 -0.01
C LEU A 104 7.81 10.64 -0.50
N LEU A 105 8.02 9.61 0.31
CA LEU A 105 7.44 8.30 0.08
C LEU A 105 6.10 8.24 0.81
N PHE A 106 5.06 7.83 0.10
CA PHE A 106 3.71 7.66 0.63
C PHE A 106 3.30 6.20 0.47
N THR A 107 2.97 5.54 1.57
CA THR A 107 2.42 4.18 1.55
C THR A 107 0.94 4.24 1.89
N LEU A 108 0.15 3.46 1.16
CA LEU A 108 -1.29 3.35 1.36
C LEU A 108 -1.67 1.87 1.34
N THR A 109 -2.49 1.48 2.31
CA THR A 109 -3.17 0.20 2.31
C THR A 109 -4.67 0.42 2.19
N VAL A 110 -5.29 -0.30 1.26
CA VAL A 110 -6.74 -0.30 1.04
C VAL A 110 -7.31 -1.71 1.24
N SER A 111 -8.58 -1.80 1.63
CA SER A 111 -9.33 -3.06 1.59
C SER A 111 -9.56 -3.51 0.16
N ARG A 112 -9.69 -4.83 -0.06
CA ARG A 112 -10.27 -5.33 -1.31
C ARG A 112 -11.72 -4.87 -1.47
N ASP A 113 -12.43 -4.80 -0.35
CA ASP A 113 -13.83 -4.39 -0.29
C ASP A 113 -13.97 -2.88 -0.44
N GLY A 114 -14.28 -2.42 -1.65
CA GLY A 114 -14.54 -1.00 -1.94
C GLY A 114 -13.30 -0.10 -1.99
N ALA A 115 -12.08 -0.64 -1.91
CA ALA A 115 -10.83 0.13 -1.89
C ALA A 115 -10.77 1.17 -0.76
N VAL A 116 -11.39 0.87 0.38
CA VAL A 116 -11.43 1.77 1.54
C VAL A 116 -10.03 1.90 2.13
N PRO A 117 -9.51 3.13 2.33
CA PRO A 117 -8.23 3.35 3.00
C PRO A 117 -8.23 2.84 4.45
N ILE A 118 -7.34 1.90 4.77
CA ILE A 118 -7.22 1.29 6.10
C ILE A 118 -6.00 1.82 6.85
N HIS A 119 -4.91 2.07 6.15
CA HIS A 119 -3.68 2.59 6.77
C HIS A 119 -2.89 3.39 5.75
N TYR A 120 -2.28 4.48 6.18
CA TYR A 120 -1.30 5.18 5.36
C TYR A 120 -0.10 5.60 6.21
N LYS A 121 1.04 5.80 5.57
CA LYS A 121 2.19 6.42 6.22
C LYS A 121 3.04 7.19 5.22
N SER A 122 3.57 8.30 5.67
CA SER A 122 4.51 9.11 4.89
C SER A 122 5.90 9.01 5.51
N TYR A 123 6.92 8.95 4.65
CA TYR A 123 8.32 8.86 5.03
C TYR A 123 9.15 9.93 4.32
N ASP A 124 10.34 10.19 4.86
CA ASP A 124 11.32 11.06 4.22
C ASP A 124 11.66 10.58 2.80
N GLY A 125 11.92 11.53 1.90
CA GLY A 125 12.02 11.25 0.46
C GLY A 125 13.16 10.31 0.02
N ASN A 126 14.09 9.98 0.92
CA ASN A 126 15.22 9.09 0.66
C ASN A 126 15.03 7.67 1.24
N ILE A 127 13.87 7.37 1.84
CA ILE A 127 13.57 6.05 2.39
C ILE A 127 13.17 5.09 1.27
N THR A 128 13.65 3.85 1.36
CA THR A 128 13.25 2.73 0.51
C THR A 128 12.13 1.92 1.18
N ASP A 129 11.24 1.39 0.36
CA ASP A 129 10.02 0.67 0.72
C ASP A 129 10.25 -0.78 1.19
N ASP A 130 11.37 -1.40 0.80
CA ASP A 130 11.79 -2.75 1.23
C ASP A 130 11.85 -2.92 2.77
N ARG A 131 11.97 -1.83 3.52
CA ARG A 131 12.00 -1.83 4.99
C ARG A 131 10.66 -1.57 5.65
N THR A 132 9.61 -1.32 4.88
CA THR A 132 8.34 -0.78 5.41
C THR A 132 7.22 -1.81 5.53
N HIS A 133 7.32 -2.95 4.84
CA HIS A 133 6.25 -3.96 4.83
C HIS A 133 6.01 -4.62 6.18
N ILE A 134 7.04 -5.01 6.93
CA ILE A 134 6.88 -5.59 8.27
C ILE A 134 6.15 -4.60 9.19
N GLN A 135 6.59 -3.34 9.19
CA GLN A 135 5.95 -2.29 10.01
C GLN A 135 4.50 -2.05 9.61
N THR A 136 4.22 -2.06 8.30
CA THR A 136 2.87 -1.88 7.77
C THR A 136 1.98 -3.07 8.14
N TRP A 137 2.46 -4.30 7.93
CA TRP A 137 1.74 -5.52 8.27
C TRP A 137 1.41 -5.59 9.77
N GLU A 138 2.36 -5.24 10.64
CA GLU A 138 2.13 -5.16 12.09
C GLU A 138 1.09 -4.10 12.47
N ALA A 139 1.08 -2.94 11.81
CA ALA A 139 0.05 -1.93 12.01
C ALA A 139 -1.33 -2.45 11.58
N LEU A 140 -1.41 -3.15 10.44
CA LEU A 140 -2.64 -3.77 9.95
C LEU A 140 -3.12 -4.86 10.90
N ARG A 141 -2.24 -5.73 11.38
CA ARG A 141 -2.56 -6.77 12.37
C ARG A 141 -3.22 -6.20 13.63
N ARG A 142 -2.81 -5.01 14.06
CA ARG A 142 -3.44 -4.30 15.20
C ARG A 142 -4.79 -3.70 14.85
N ILE A 143 -4.98 -3.24 13.61
CA ILE A 143 -6.26 -2.69 13.14
C ILE A 143 -7.28 -3.81 12.92
N THR A 144 -6.87 -4.91 12.30
CA THR A 144 -7.73 -6.07 12.00
C THR A 144 -7.95 -6.98 13.20
N LEU A 145 -7.08 -6.89 14.21
CA LEU A 145 -7.00 -7.84 15.33
C LEU A 145 -6.79 -9.29 14.87
N ALA A 146 -6.24 -9.48 13.66
CA ALA A 146 -6.04 -10.76 13.02
C ALA A 146 -4.69 -10.78 12.28
N SER A 147 -4.07 -11.95 12.15
CA SER A 147 -2.86 -12.11 11.34
C SER A 147 -3.11 -12.80 10.00
N ASP A 148 -4.19 -13.58 9.86
CA ASP A 148 -4.45 -14.48 8.73
C ASP A 148 -5.07 -13.79 7.49
N PHE A 149 -5.16 -12.46 7.49
CA PHE A 149 -5.53 -11.68 6.31
C PHE A 149 -4.49 -11.82 5.18
N ILE A 150 -4.95 -11.70 3.94
CA ILE A 150 -4.12 -11.73 2.74
C ILE A 150 -3.54 -10.33 2.53
N TYR A 151 -2.24 -10.20 2.76
CA TYR A 151 -1.48 -9.00 2.46
C TYR A 151 -0.96 -9.02 1.01
N VAL A 152 -1.54 -8.18 0.15
CA VAL A 152 -1.15 -8.07 -1.26
C VAL A 152 -0.20 -6.88 -1.42
N ALA A 153 0.99 -7.12 -1.97
CA ALA A 153 1.97 -6.05 -2.21
C ALA A 153 2.84 -6.34 -3.43
N ASP A 154 3.62 -5.34 -3.84
CA ASP A 154 4.55 -5.45 -4.97
C ASP A 154 5.71 -6.42 -4.70
N ALA A 155 6.62 -6.53 -5.68
CA ALA A 155 7.74 -7.47 -5.65
C ALA A 155 8.76 -7.20 -4.52
N LYS A 156 8.73 -6.03 -3.89
CA LYS A 156 9.63 -5.66 -2.79
C LYS A 156 9.22 -6.30 -1.46
N LEU A 157 8.01 -6.84 -1.38
CA LEU A 157 7.60 -7.75 -0.31
C LEU A 157 8.41 -9.07 -0.36
N ALA A 158 8.82 -9.52 -1.55
CA ALA A 158 9.39 -10.85 -1.78
C ALA A 158 10.86 -11.02 -1.32
N THR A 159 11.24 -10.37 -0.22
CA THR A 159 12.51 -10.62 0.46
C THR A 159 12.35 -11.77 1.46
N ARG A 160 13.44 -12.50 1.74
CA ARG A 160 13.41 -13.62 2.68
C ARG A 160 12.99 -13.16 4.08
N GLU A 161 13.52 -12.04 4.55
CA GLU A 161 13.23 -11.48 5.87
C GLU A 161 11.74 -11.20 6.05
N GLN A 162 11.14 -10.41 5.15
CA GLN A 162 9.74 -10.01 5.25
C GLN A 162 8.79 -11.19 5.12
N MET A 163 8.99 -12.06 4.12
CA MET A 163 8.16 -13.24 3.93
C MET A 163 8.23 -14.20 5.12
N THR A 164 9.44 -14.46 5.64
CA THR A 164 9.63 -15.34 6.79
C THR A 164 8.95 -14.76 8.02
N TYR A 165 9.09 -13.44 8.26
CA TYR A 165 8.46 -12.78 9.38
C TYR A 165 6.93 -12.90 9.33
N ILE A 166 6.31 -12.52 8.20
CA ILE A 166 4.86 -12.56 8.05
C ILE A 166 4.34 -13.99 8.23
N THR A 167 4.96 -14.99 7.59
CA THR A 167 4.54 -16.38 7.74
C THR A 167 4.67 -16.88 9.17
N LYS A 168 5.76 -16.56 9.87
CA LYS A 168 5.98 -16.97 11.27
C LYS A 168 4.94 -16.40 12.22
N GLU A 169 4.46 -15.19 11.94
CA GLU A 169 3.41 -14.53 12.73
C GLU A 169 1.98 -14.94 12.30
N GLY A 170 1.85 -15.98 11.47
CA GLY A 170 0.57 -16.53 11.02
C GLY A 170 -0.06 -15.79 9.84
N GLY A 171 0.70 -14.93 9.18
CA GLY A 171 0.24 -14.13 8.05
C GLY A 171 0.25 -14.83 6.71
N ARG A 172 -0.55 -14.28 5.80
CA ARG A 172 -0.64 -14.71 4.40
C ARG A 172 -0.35 -13.53 3.49
N PHE A 173 0.29 -13.77 2.36
CA PHE A 173 0.59 -12.70 1.41
C PHE A 173 0.55 -13.17 -0.04
N ILE A 174 0.33 -12.20 -0.93
CA ILE A 174 0.47 -12.34 -2.38
C ILE A 174 1.45 -11.26 -2.85
N SER A 175 2.48 -11.67 -3.59
CA SER A 175 3.48 -10.78 -4.15
C SER A 175 3.98 -11.30 -5.49
N VAL A 176 4.51 -10.40 -6.31
CA VAL A 176 5.21 -10.76 -7.54
C VAL A 176 6.62 -11.24 -7.17
N LEU A 177 6.99 -12.44 -7.56
CA LEU A 177 8.35 -12.95 -7.33
C LEU A 177 9.32 -12.26 -8.33
N PRO A 178 10.35 -11.52 -7.86
CA PRO A 178 11.31 -10.86 -8.76
C PRO A 178 12.06 -11.86 -9.64
N GLU A 179 12.32 -11.50 -10.90
CA GLU A 179 13.11 -12.32 -11.83
C GLU A 179 14.51 -12.67 -11.31
N THR A 180 15.08 -11.80 -10.46
CA THR A 180 16.40 -11.97 -9.86
C THR A 180 16.48 -13.11 -8.82
N ARG A 181 15.34 -13.66 -8.40
CA ARG A 181 15.28 -14.80 -7.47
C ARG A 181 15.72 -16.09 -8.16
N LYS A 182 16.54 -16.89 -7.47
CA LYS A 182 16.99 -18.20 -7.99
C LYS A 182 15.82 -19.13 -8.30
N GLU A 183 14.76 -19.04 -7.50
CA GLU A 183 13.54 -19.82 -7.66
C GLU A 183 12.85 -19.56 -9.01
N CYS A 184 12.91 -18.33 -9.55
CA CYS A 184 12.40 -18.02 -10.88
C CYS A 184 13.15 -18.83 -11.96
N GLY A 185 14.48 -18.87 -11.89
CA GLY A 185 15.31 -19.64 -12.82
C GLY A 185 15.07 -21.15 -12.71
N GLN A 186 14.94 -21.66 -11.49
CA GLN A 186 14.63 -23.07 -11.22
C GLN A 186 13.24 -23.45 -11.78
N PHE A 187 12.23 -22.63 -11.51
CA PHE A 187 10.86 -22.85 -11.98
C PHE A 187 10.79 -22.82 -13.51
N LYS A 188 11.43 -21.84 -14.16
CA LYS A 188 11.48 -21.76 -15.63
C LYS A 188 12.19 -22.96 -16.26
N SER A 189 13.28 -23.42 -15.65
CA SER A 189 14.00 -24.61 -16.11
C SER A 189 13.14 -25.87 -15.97
N TRP A 190 12.43 -26.00 -14.86
CA TRP A 190 11.52 -27.11 -14.60
C TRP A 190 10.32 -27.12 -15.55
N ILE A 191 9.66 -25.97 -15.81
CA ILE A 191 8.55 -25.87 -16.78
C ILE A 191 8.99 -26.35 -18.16
N ARG A 192 10.20 -25.98 -18.60
CA ARG A 192 10.71 -26.34 -19.94
C ARG A 192 10.92 -27.84 -20.12
N SER A 193 11.19 -28.57 -19.03
CA SER A 193 11.42 -30.02 -19.06
C SER A 193 10.24 -30.85 -18.57
N SER A 194 9.17 -30.21 -18.11
CA SER A 194 8.02 -30.88 -17.49
C SER A 194 6.75 -30.67 -18.31
N ASN A 195 5.86 -31.67 -18.29
CA ASN A 195 4.52 -31.50 -18.83
C ASN A 195 3.64 -30.85 -17.75
N VAL A 196 3.42 -29.54 -17.87
CA VAL A 196 2.67 -28.75 -16.89
C VAL A 196 1.21 -28.66 -17.32
N GLU A 197 0.32 -29.10 -16.43
CA GLU A 197 -1.12 -28.91 -16.60
C GLU A 197 -1.51 -27.50 -16.18
N TRP A 198 -1.51 -26.58 -17.16
CA TRP A 198 -1.89 -25.20 -16.95
C TRP A 198 -3.39 -25.05 -16.72
N GLN A 199 -3.74 -24.25 -15.70
CA GLN A 199 -5.11 -23.88 -15.42
C GLN A 199 -5.35 -22.48 -15.96
N LYS A 200 -6.39 -22.33 -16.79
CA LYS A 200 -6.84 -21.01 -17.22
C LYS A 200 -7.47 -20.31 -16.01
N LEU A 201 -6.91 -19.18 -15.60
CA LEU A 201 -7.36 -18.43 -14.43
C LEU A 201 -8.37 -17.35 -14.80
N GLU A 202 -8.04 -16.54 -15.81
CA GLU A 202 -8.82 -15.37 -16.16
C GLU A 202 -8.65 -15.01 -17.65
N VAL A 203 -9.68 -14.39 -18.21
CA VAL A 203 -9.62 -13.74 -19.52
C VAL A 203 -10.00 -12.29 -19.30
N LYS A 204 -9.13 -11.37 -19.72
CA LYS A 204 -9.46 -9.95 -19.73
C LYS A 204 -9.58 -9.48 -21.18
N PRO A 205 -10.61 -8.68 -21.50
CA PRO A 205 -10.70 -8.05 -22.81
C PRO A 205 -9.39 -7.33 -23.15
N GLY A 206 -8.97 -7.43 -24.41
CA GLY A 206 -7.89 -6.61 -24.94
C GLY A 206 -8.14 -5.12 -24.63
N GLY A 207 -7.09 -4.42 -24.20
CA GLY A 207 -7.16 -2.97 -24.01
C GLY A 207 -7.28 -2.25 -25.36
N ARG A 208 -7.44 -0.92 -25.36
CA ARG A 208 -7.52 -0.09 -26.60
C ARG A 208 -6.41 -0.33 -27.64
N ASN A 209 -5.29 -0.95 -27.25
CA ASN A 209 -4.11 -1.19 -28.09
C ASN A 209 -3.87 -2.68 -28.42
N TYR A 210 -4.79 -3.57 -28.06
CA TYR A 210 -4.66 -5.01 -28.28
C TYR A 210 -5.96 -5.58 -28.88
N ASP A 211 -5.86 -6.21 -30.04
CA ASP A 211 -7.01 -6.83 -30.73
C ASP A 211 -7.44 -8.16 -30.05
N ASP A 212 -6.53 -8.78 -29.30
CA ASP A 212 -6.74 -10.07 -28.64
C ASP A 212 -6.95 -9.94 -27.13
N ASP A 213 -7.74 -10.87 -26.58
CA ASP A 213 -7.92 -11.03 -25.14
C ASP A 213 -6.62 -11.41 -24.44
N HIS A 214 -6.41 -10.86 -23.24
CA HIS A 214 -5.32 -11.26 -22.37
C HIS A 214 -5.72 -12.49 -21.55
N LEU A 215 -5.08 -13.61 -21.84
CA LEU A 215 -5.26 -14.89 -21.15
C LEU A 215 -4.28 -15.03 -19.98
N TYR A 216 -4.80 -15.23 -18.78
CA TYR A 216 -4.01 -15.50 -17.59
C TYR A 216 -4.06 -16.99 -17.27
N TRP A 217 -2.89 -17.60 -17.11
CA TRP A 217 -2.72 -19.00 -16.77
C TRP A 217 -2.03 -19.14 -15.43
N GLY A 218 -2.36 -20.21 -14.72
CA GLY A 218 -1.85 -20.52 -13.40
C GLY A 218 -1.42 -21.97 -13.31
N TYR A 219 -0.52 -22.21 -12.36
CA TYR A 219 -0.12 -23.55 -11.98
C TYR A 219 -0.04 -23.62 -10.45
N ASP A 220 -0.76 -24.58 -9.88
CA ASP A 220 -0.78 -24.83 -8.44
C ASP A 220 0.16 -25.98 -8.10
N TRP A 221 1.32 -25.64 -7.53
CA TRP A 221 2.34 -26.61 -7.14
C TRP A 221 1.83 -27.65 -6.13
N SER A 222 0.87 -27.29 -5.26
CA SER A 222 0.35 -28.19 -4.23
C SER A 222 -0.41 -29.40 -4.81
N ARG A 223 -1.04 -29.21 -5.96
CA ARG A 223 -1.77 -30.29 -6.67
C ARG A 223 -0.83 -31.33 -7.28
N THR A 224 0.40 -30.93 -7.59
CA THR A 224 1.43 -31.81 -8.19
C THR A 224 2.19 -32.61 -7.13
N VAL A 225 2.46 -32.02 -5.95
CA VAL A 225 3.17 -32.69 -4.85
C VAL A 225 2.38 -33.87 -4.26
N ARG A 226 1.03 -33.86 -4.35
CA ARG A 226 0.21 -35.04 -3.97
C ARG A 226 0.49 -36.29 -4.82
N ARG A 227 1.24 -36.19 -5.92
CA ARG A 227 1.61 -37.34 -6.76
C ARG A 227 3.07 -37.78 -6.67
N ARG A 228 4.03 -36.97 -6.19
CA ARG A 228 5.46 -37.36 -5.99
C ARG A 228 6.16 -36.45 -4.95
N ILE A 229 6.72 -37.06 -3.89
CA ILE A 229 7.57 -36.48 -2.81
C ILE A 229 9.05 -36.50 -3.29
N PRO A 230 10.03 -35.63 -2.84
CA PRO A 230 10.24 -35.06 -1.51
C PRO A 230 10.45 -33.55 -1.32
N HIS A 231 10.13 -33.15 -0.09
CA HIS A 231 10.38 -31.91 0.63
C HIS A 231 11.65 -31.13 0.26
N TYR A 232 11.52 -30.15 -0.63
CA TYR A 232 12.45 -29.02 -0.73
C TYR A 232 11.66 -27.78 -1.08
N LEU A 233 11.08 -27.15 -0.06
CA LEU A 233 10.61 -25.76 0.03
C LEU A 233 9.73 -25.64 1.30
N ASP A 234 10.25 -26.13 2.43
CA ASP A 234 9.66 -25.87 3.74
C ASP A 234 10.41 -24.66 4.30
N LEU A 235 9.93 -23.46 3.98
CA LEU A 235 10.30 -22.27 4.72
C LEU A 235 9.50 -22.30 6.04
N ARG A 236 10.06 -22.99 7.03
CA ARG A 236 9.71 -22.80 8.45
C ARG A 236 10.39 -21.54 9.00
#